data_AF-A0A7Z2V2B8-F1
#
_entry.id   AF-A0A7Z2V2B8-F1
#
_cell.length_a   1.000
_cell.length_b   1.000
_cell.length_c   1.000
_cell.angle_alpha   90.00
_cell.angle_beta   90.00
_cell.angle_gamma   90.00
#
_symmetry.space_group_name_H-M   'P 1'
#
loop_
_entity.id
_entity.type
_entity.pdbx_description
1 polymer ?
#
loop_
_entity_poly.entity_id
_entity_poly.type
_entity_poly.pdbx_seq_one_letter_code
_entity_poly.pdbx_strand_id
1 'polypeptide(L)' 'MAVQQNKKSRSARDMRRSHDALSAPSLSVDKTTGETHLRHHVSPDGFYRGRQVINKDNDE' A
#
# COMPACT_ATOMS: atom_id res chain seq x y z
N MET A 1 25.41 -28.60 17.44
CA MET A 1 24.76 -27.33 17.08
C MET A 1 25.57 -26.67 15.98
N ALA A 2 24.91 -26.16 14.93
CA ALA A 2 25.60 -25.36 13.92
C ALA A 2 25.74 -23.92 14.40
N VAL A 3 26.96 -23.38 14.35
CA VAL A 3 27.27 -21.99 14.70
C VAL A 3 28.14 -21.39 13.60
N GLN A 4 27.93 -20.10 13.33
CA GLN A 4 28.83 -19.38 12.42
C GLN A 4 30.22 -19.27 13.05
N GLN A 5 31.28 -19.48 12.27
CA GLN A 5 32.65 -19.28 12.75
C GLN A 5 33.00 -17.80 12.88
N ASN A 6 32.53 -16.97 11.92
CA ASN A 6 32.90 -15.56 11.83
C ASN A 6 31.66 -14.66 11.69
N LYS A 7 31.82 -13.38 12.06
CA LYS A 7 30.81 -12.35 11.85
C LYS A 7 30.67 -12.02 10.36
N LYS A 8 29.45 -12.04 9.84
CA LYS A 8 29.16 -11.57 8.47
C LYS A 8 29.47 -10.08 8.33
N SER A 9 30.09 -9.70 7.20
CA SER A 9 30.35 -8.30 6.87
C SER A 9 29.05 -7.49 6.73
N ARG A 10 29.14 -6.17 6.89
CA ARG A 10 28.00 -5.27 6.65
C ARG A 10 27.50 -5.39 5.21
N SER A 11 28.41 -5.44 4.23
CA SER A 11 28.07 -5.62 2.81
C SER A 11 27.25 -6.89 2.55
N ALA A 12 27.63 -8.04 3.10
CA ALA A 12 26.89 -9.29 2.92
C ALA A 12 25.49 -9.26 3.59
N ARG A 13 25.38 -8.60 4.75
CA ARG A 13 24.10 -8.39 5.41
C ARG A 13 23.20 -7.48 4.58
N ASP A 14 23.73 -6.39 4.06
CA ASP A 14 22.95 -5.35 3.37
C ASP A 14 22.54 -5.84 1.97
N MET A 15 23.39 -6.61 1.27
CA MET A 15 23.02 -7.34 0.04
C MET A 15 21.96 -8.40 0.28
N ARG A 16 21.97 -9.09 1.43
CA ARG A 16 20.89 -10.02 1.77
C ARG A 16 19.56 -9.29 1.99
N ARG A 17 19.61 -8.09 2.58
CA ARG A 17 18.44 -7.25 2.88
C ARG A 17 18.01 -6.35 1.71
N SER A 18 18.68 -6.41 0.56
CA SER A 18 18.38 -5.54 -0.58
C SER A 18 16.97 -5.74 -1.15
N HIS A 19 16.37 -6.90 -0.88
CA HIS A 19 15.02 -7.24 -1.30
C HIS A 19 13.96 -7.07 -0.22
N ASP A 20 14.33 -6.62 1.00
CA ASP A 20 13.41 -6.46 2.13
C ASP A 20 12.61 -5.13 2.07
N ALA A 21 12.44 -4.56 0.87
CA ALA A 21 11.73 -3.30 0.68
C ALA A 21 10.20 -3.53 0.60
N LEU A 22 9.44 -2.62 1.21
CA LEU A 22 7.98 -2.60 1.07
C LEU A 22 7.58 -1.97 -0.27
N SER A 23 6.53 -2.50 -0.89
CA SER A 23 5.94 -1.91 -2.10
C SER A 23 4.80 -0.95 -1.73
N ALA A 24 4.78 0.23 -2.34
CA ALA A 24 3.67 1.17 -2.18
C ALA A 24 2.42 0.68 -2.94
N PRO A 25 1.21 0.88 -2.40
CA PRO A 25 -0.02 0.58 -3.11
C PRO A 25 -0.24 1.56 -4.28
N SER A 26 -0.94 1.11 -5.32
CA SER A 26 -1.33 2.00 -6.43
C SER A 26 -2.50 2.89 -6.01
N LEU A 27 -2.24 4.18 -5.90
CA LEU A 27 -3.25 5.21 -5.61
C LEU A 27 -3.75 5.85 -6.91
N SER A 28 -5.00 6.29 -6.91
CA SER A 28 -5.65 7.03 -8.00
C SER A 28 -6.50 8.14 -7.40
N VAL A 29 -6.78 9.17 -8.20
CA VAL A 29 -7.63 10.28 -7.79
C VAL A 29 -9.00 10.11 -8.42
N ASP A 30 -10.06 10.18 -7.61
CA ASP A 30 -11.43 10.13 -8.13
C ASP A 30 -11.73 11.43 -8.90
N LYS A 31 -12.42 11.30 -10.03
CA LYS A 31 -12.66 12.42 -10.94
C LYS A 31 -13.75 13.38 -10.46
N THR A 32 -14.65 12.92 -9.60
CA THR A 32 -15.82 13.68 -9.17
C THR A 32 -15.54 14.36 -7.84
N THR A 33 -14.94 13.66 -6.88
CA THR A 33 -14.65 14.21 -5.54
C THR A 33 -13.24 14.77 -5.41
N GLY A 34 -12.31 14.38 -6.29
CA GLY A 34 -10.89 14.77 -6.18
C GLY A 34 -10.13 14.06 -5.07
N GLU A 35 -10.74 13.09 -4.39
CA GLU A 35 -10.11 12.32 -3.32
C GLU A 35 -9.14 11.26 -3.84
N THR A 36 -8.15 10.91 -3.02
CA THR A 36 -7.25 9.80 -3.32
C THR A 36 -7.82 8.48 -2.80
N HIS A 37 -7.92 7.49 -3.68
CA HIS A 37 -8.41 6.16 -3.36
C HIS A 37 -7.48 5.07 -3.91
N LEU A 38 -7.62 3.85 -3.38
CA LEU A 38 -6.95 2.68 -3.95
C LEU A 38 -7.48 2.44 -5.37
N ARG A 39 -6.57 2.17 -6.31
CA ARG A 39 -6.95 1.92 -7.70
C ARG A 39 -7.95 0.76 -7.77
N HIS A 40 -9.03 0.98 -8.50
CA HIS A 40 -10.18 0.06 -8.65
C HIS A 40 -11.00 -0.19 -7.37
N HIS A 41 -10.79 0.56 -6.30
CA HIS A 41 -11.63 0.49 -5.10
C HIS A 41 -12.55 1.71 -5.01
N VAL A 42 -13.58 1.62 -4.17
CA VAL A 42 -14.49 2.72 -3.85
C VAL A 42 -13.75 3.75 -2.97
N SER A 43 -13.98 5.04 -3.20
CA SER A 43 -13.49 6.16 -2.39
C SER A 43 -14.03 6.08 -0.96
N PRO A 44 -13.38 6.67 0.05
CA PRO A 44 -13.93 6.81 1.39
C PRO A 44 -15.32 7.44 1.42
N ASP A 45 -15.59 8.41 0.53
CA ASP A 45 -16.91 9.06 0.39
C ASP A 45 -17.97 8.20 -0.35
N GLY A 46 -17.64 6.96 -0.71
CA GLY A 46 -18.58 6.05 -1.36
C GLY A 46 -18.67 6.20 -2.88
N PHE A 47 -17.77 6.96 -3.51
CA PHE A 47 -17.74 7.16 -4.96
C PHE A 47 -16.86 6.14 -5.69
N TYR A 48 -17.29 5.68 -6.86
CA TYR A 48 -16.48 4.88 -7.78
C TYR A 48 -16.80 5.22 -9.22
N ARG A 49 -15.77 5.60 -9.99
CA ARG A 49 -15.92 6.02 -11.40
C ARG A 49 -16.98 7.12 -11.56
N GLY A 50 -16.97 8.08 -10.63
CA GLY A 50 -17.87 9.24 -10.63
C GLY A 50 -19.35 8.96 -10.32
N ARG A 51 -19.67 7.78 -9.80
CA ARG A 51 -21.01 7.44 -9.29
C ARG A 51 -20.94 7.19 -7.80
N GLN A 52 -21.91 7.70 -7.06
CA GLN A 52 -22.09 7.36 -5.65
C GLN A 52 -22.64 5.93 -5.56
N VAL A 53 -21.84 5.04 -4.98
CA VAL A 53 -22.17 3.61 -4.82
C VAL A 53 -22.63 3.32 -3.40
N ILE A 54 -22.10 4.08 -2.43
CA ILE A 54 -22.46 3.96 -1.01
C ILE A 54 -22.93 5.34 -0.54
N ASN A 55 -24.17 5.42 -0.05
CA ASN A 55 -24.66 6.60 0.67
C ASN A 55 -24.32 6.44 2.15
N LYS A 56 -23.21 7.02 2.59
CA LYS A 56 -22.82 6.98 4.00
C LYS A 56 -23.79 7.70 4.94
N ASP A 57 -24.51 8.71 4.44
CA ASP A 57 -25.45 9.49 5.25
C ASP A 57 -26.70 8.71 5.71
N ASN A 58 -26.97 7.52 5.13
CA ASN A 58 -28.14 6.72 5.50
C ASN A 58 -27.85 5.67 6.60
N ASP A 59 -26.58 5.50 7.00
CA ASP A 59 -26.13 4.47 7.97
C ASP A 59 -25.59 5.07 9.29
N GLU A 60 -25.74 6.39 9.49
CA GLU A 60 -25.69 7.05 10.81
C GLU A 60 -27.10 7.23 11.38
#